data_AF-A0A954N261-F1
#
_entry.id   AF-A0A954N261-F1
#
_cell.length_a   1.000
_cell.length_b   1.000
_cell.length_c   1.000
_cell.angle_alpha   90.00
_cell.angle_beta   90.00
_cell.angle_gamma   90.00
#
_symmetry.space_group_name_H-M   'P 1'
#
loop_
_entity.id
_entity.type
_entity.pdbx_description
1 polymer ?
#
loop_
_entity_poly.entity_id
_entity_poly.type
_entity_poly.pdbx_seq_one_letter_code
_entity_poly.pdbx_strand_id
1 'polypeptide(L)'
;MPITIRFALLFCVGTLGLLTIGCAPPSSAPPTTNSSTAKDDHDHDHGDHDHDHGKDDHDHDHADHDHKDGDHDHDKHAHSDHEESSETYADAVKEIEALQKSIKENFEADKLEDADTAVHEVGHVLEEVTKLAEKASLTPEDLEAVKKNVEVLFDAFGKIDDRLHSKDAAKGSDYKGVAKEIEAAIEVLKSKVKAEASEKSDDHADEAKSEPAETPKGDDKEAAKDQEAAEKAGAEK
;
A
#
# COMPACT_ATOMS: atom_id res chain seq x y z
N MET A 1 37.88 17.14 24.31
CA MET A 1 38.77 17.39 23.16
C MET A 1 38.00 17.01 21.89
N PRO A 2 37.47 17.95 21.10
CA PRO A 2 36.86 17.62 19.81
C PRO A 2 37.85 17.87 18.67
N ILE A 3 38.21 16.81 17.95
CA ILE A 3 39.00 16.89 16.71
C ILE A 3 38.04 17.27 15.58
N THR A 4 38.12 18.51 15.15
CA THR A 4 37.46 19.07 13.97
C THR A 4 38.31 18.76 12.75
N ILE A 5 37.85 17.84 11.88
CA ILE A 5 38.49 17.60 10.58
C ILE A 5 37.75 18.43 9.53
N ARG A 6 38.27 19.64 9.30
CA ARG A 6 38.14 20.37 8.04
C ARG A 6 39.39 20.07 7.23
N PHE A 7 39.28 19.82 5.92
CA PHE A 7 40.30 19.85 4.85
C PHE A 7 39.94 18.74 3.85
N ALA A 8 39.95 18.90 2.54
CA ALA A 8 40.18 20.06 1.70
C ALA A 8 39.59 19.69 0.33
N LEU A 9 38.85 20.63 -0.23
CA LEU A 9 38.36 20.65 -1.59
C LEU A 9 39.57 20.75 -2.53
N LEU A 10 40.02 19.64 -3.11
CA LEU A 10 41.07 19.63 -4.14
C LEU A 10 40.42 19.64 -5.52
N PHE A 11 40.19 20.86 -6.01
CA PHE A 11 39.83 21.17 -7.38
C PHE A 11 41.03 20.85 -8.30
N CYS A 12 41.03 19.69 -8.95
CA CYS A 12 41.95 19.44 -10.08
C CYS A 12 41.26 19.85 -11.38
N VAL A 13 41.54 21.09 -11.78
CA VAL A 13 41.27 21.65 -13.11
C VAL A 13 42.12 20.89 -14.13
N GLY A 14 41.50 19.99 -14.89
CA GLY A 14 42.09 19.31 -16.05
C GLY A 14 41.46 19.82 -17.34
N THR A 15 41.96 20.94 -17.86
CA THR A 15 41.70 21.37 -19.25
C THR A 15 42.70 20.68 -20.17
N LEU A 16 42.22 20.00 -21.22
CA LEU A 16 42.66 20.09 -22.62
C LEU A 16 42.32 18.78 -23.38
N GLY A 17 41.30 18.84 -24.22
CA GLY A 17 40.93 17.75 -25.14
C GLY A 17 39.92 18.26 -26.17
N LEU A 18 40.43 18.85 -27.25
CA LEU A 18 39.68 19.40 -28.39
C LEU A 18 39.53 18.31 -29.48
N LEU A 19 38.39 18.36 -30.21
CA LEU A 19 38.05 17.70 -31.49
C LEU A 19 37.69 16.20 -31.37
N THR A 20 36.42 15.80 -31.59
CA THR A 20 35.82 15.71 -32.93
C THR A 20 34.33 16.09 -32.98
N ILE A 21 34.02 17.08 -33.82
CA ILE A 21 32.68 17.46 -34.27
C ILE A 21 32.27 16.48 -35.39
N GLY A 22 31.19 15.72 -35.18
CA GLY A 22 30.54 14.92 -36.20
C GLY A 22 29.10 15.38 -36.42
N CYS A 23 28.92 16.43 -37.24
CA CYS A 23 27.62 16.75 -37.81
C CYS A 23 27.33 15.82 -38.99
N ALA A 24 26.30 14.97 -38.86
CA ALA A 24 25.65 14.37 -40.01
C ALA A 24 24.55 15.33 -40.52
N PRO A 25 24.45 15.60 -41.83
CA PRO A 25 23.40 16.45 -42.40
C PRO A 25 22.05 15.72 -42.54
N PRO A 26 20.91 16.38 -42.31
CA PRO A 26 19.60 15.87 -42.68
C PRO A 26 19.29 16.23 -44.15
N SER A 27 19.10 15.25 -45.02
CA SER A 27 18.53 15.51 -46.36
C SER A 27 18.02 14.24 -47.05
N SER A 28 16.70 14.06 -47.06
CA SER A 28 15.90 14.03 -48.31
C SER A 28 14.41 13.88 -48.02
N ALA A 29 13.65 14.60 -48.84
CA ALA A 29 12.24 14.92 -48.74
C ALA A 29 11.31 13.75 -49.17
N PRO A 30 9.97 13.92 -49.13
CA PRO A 30 8.99 12.85 -49.01
C PRO A 30 8.55 12.25 -50.36
N PRO A 31 7.97 11.04 -50.37
CA PRO A 31 6.99 10.69 -51.38
C PRO A 31 5.59 11.16 -50.94
N THR A 32 5.04 12.15 -51.66
CA THR A 32 3.59 12.35 -51.74
C THR A 32 3.15 11.83 -53.11
N THR A 33 2.32 10.80 -53.16
CA THR A 33 1.31 10.62 -54.23
C THR A 33 0.18 9.72 -53.71
N ASN A 34 -1.02 10.27 -53.80
CA ASN A 34 -2.31 9.68 -53.45
C ASN A 34 -2.74 8.55 -54.39
N SER A 35 -3.45 7.56 -53.85
CA SER A 35 -4.56 6.78 -54.45
C SER A 35 -4.81 5.58 -53.53
N SER A 36 -6.01 5.12 -53.15
CA SER A 36 -7.40 5.55 -53.30
C SER A 36 -8.18 4.72 -52.27
N THR A 37 -9.24 5.29 -51.68
CA THR A 37 -10.47 4.58 -51.25
C THR A 37 -10.38 3.15 -50.69
N ALA A 38 -10.52 3.03 -49.37
CA ALA A 38 -11.53 2.16 -48.78
C ALA A 38 -11.85 2.68 -47.36
N LYS A 39 -13.08 3.16 -47.18
CA LYS A 39 -13.75 3.20 -45.88
C LYS A 39 -14.00 1.76 -45.49
N ASP A 40 -13.54 1.34 -44.32
CA ASP A 40 -14.21 0.30 -43.56
C ASP A 40 -14.63 0.96 -42.25
N ASP A 41 -15.88 1.43 -42.27
CA ASP A 41 -16.65 1.76 -41.08
C ASP A 41 -16.97 0.42 -40.40
N HIS A 42 -16.43 0.18 -39.21
CA HIS A 42 -16.89 -0.92 -38.34
C HIS A 42 -17.72 -0.32 -37.22
N ASP A 43 -18.96 0.02 -37.58
CA ASP A 43 -20.07 0.11 -36.64
C ASP A 43 -20.26 -1.28 -36.01
N HIS A 44 -20.01 -1.39 -34.71
CA HIS A 44 -20.54 -2.47 -33.89
C HIS A 44 -21.71 -1.94 -33.10
N ASP A 45 -22.86 -1.92 -33.77
CA ASP A 45 -24.18 -1.88 -33.16
C ASP A 45 -24.33 -3.11 -32.26
N HIS A 46 -24.14 -2.92 -30.95
CA HIS A 46 -24.60 -3.85 -29.93
C HIS A 46 -26.00 -3.42 -29.51
N GLY A 47 -26.96 -3.76 -30.35
CA GLY A 47 -28.37 -3.68 -30.01
C GLY A 47 -28.64 -4.39 -28.69
N ASP A 48 -29.43 -3.73 -27.85
CA ASP A 48 -29.97 -4.23 -26.59
C ASP A 48 -30.52 -5.65 -26.77
N HIS A 49 -29.88 -6.61 -26.11
CA HIS A 49 -30.47 -7.91 -25.85
C HIS A 49 -30.96 -7.96 -24.40
N ASP A 50 -32.18 -7.43 -24.22
CA ASP A 50 -33.07 -7.85 -23.16
C ASP A 50 -33.30 -9.36 -23.30
N HIS A 51 -32.73 -10.12 -22.37
CA HIS A 51 -33.11 -11.51 -22.13
C HIS A 51 -33.66 -11.63 -20.71
N ASP A 52 -34.97 -11.42 -20.63
CA ASP A 52 -35.82 -12.03 -19.62
C ASP A 52 -35.62 -13.56 -19.66
N HIS A 53 -34.94 -14.08 -18.64
CA HIS A 53 -34.99 -15.50 -18.31
C HIS A 53 -35.72 -15.68 -16.99
N GLY A 54 -37.05 -15.70 -17.14
CA GLY A 54 -37.95 -16.47 -16.30
C GLY A 54 -37.37 -17.84 -16.00
N LYS A 55 -37.61 -18.23 -14.75
CA LYS A 55 -37.14 -19.44 -14.08
C LYS A 55 -37.54 -20.69 -14.87
N ASP A 56 -36.59 -21.58 -15.10
CA ASP A 56 -36.88 -23.01 -15.27
C ASP A 56 -35.70 -23.84 -14.78
N ASP A 57 -36.02 -24.68 -13.80
CA ASP A 57 -35.15 -25.65 -13.14
C ASP A 57 -34.74 -26.75 -14.11
N HIS A 58 -33.45 -26.87 -14.40
CA HIS A 58 -32.90 -28.04 -15.11
C HIS A 58 -31.75 -28.65 -14.33
N ASP A 59 -32.13 -29.69 -13.59
CA ASP A 59 -31.29 -30.69 -12.95
C ASP A 59 -30.43 -31.38 -14.03
N HIS A 60 -29.13 -31.15 -14.00
CA HIS A 60 -28.16 -31.85 -14.85
C HIS A 60 -27.25 -32.70 -13.98
N ASP A 61 -27.65 -33.98 -13.89
CA ASP A 61 -26.88 -35.10 -13.39
C ASP A 61 -25.61 -35.26 -14.25
N HIS A 62 -24.48 -34.72 -13.77
CA HIS A 62 -23.18 -34.84 -14.43
C HIS A 62 -22.50 -36.14 -14.02
N ALA A 63 -22.83 -37.19 -14.78
CA ALA A 63 -22.09 -38.43 -14.79
C ALA A 63 -20.63 -38.19 -15.24
N ASP A 64 -19.74 -38.33 -14.25
CA ASP A 64 -18.38 -38.91 -14.32
C ASP A 64 -17.46 -38.42 -15.46
N HIS A 65 -16.76 -37.32 -15.20
CA HIS A 65 -15.50 -37.01 -15.88
C HIS A 65 -14.33 -37.50 -15.04
N ASP A 66 -13.84 -38.67 -15.44
CA ASP A 66 -12.63 -39.37 -14.98
C ASP A 66 -11.40 -38.46 -15.16
N HIS A 67 -11.08 -37.65 -14.14
CA HIS A 67 -9.83 -36.91 -14.06
C HIS A 67 -8.73 -37.86 -13.60
N LYS A 68 -7.98 -38.41 -14.56
CA LYS A 68 -6.68 -39.03 -14.25
C LYS A 68 -5.72 -37.99 -13.68
N ASP A 69 -5.76 -37.85 -12.37
CA ASP A 69 -4.68 -37.65 -11.40
C ASP A 69 -3.36 -37.16 -11.99
N GLY A 70 -3.36 -35.89 -12.40
CA GLY A 70 -2.20 -35.03 -12.24
C GLY A 70 -2.28 -34.47 -10.83
N ASP A 71 -1.68 -35.20 -9.89
CA ASP A 71 -1.49 -34.86 -8.49
C ASP A 71 -0.88 -33.45 -8.35
N HIS A 72 -1.75 -32.45 -8.36
CA HIS A 72 -1.45 -31.08 -7.97
C HIS A 72 -1.97 -30.91 -6.55
N ASP A 73 -1.28 -31.58 -5.64
CA ASP A 73 -1.36 -31.41 -4.20
C ASP A 73 -0.94 -29.95 -3.87
N HIS A 74 -1.84 -29.00 -4.09
CA HIS A 74 -1.76 -27.64 -3.58
C HIS A 74 -2.27 -27.58 -2.12
N ASP A 75 -2.20 -28.70 -1.40
CA ASP A 75 -2.67 -28.84 -0.02
C ASP A 75 -1.61 -28.43 1.01
N LYS A 76 -0.97 -27.28 0.74
CA LYS A 76 -0.16 -26.53 1.71
C LYS A 76 -0.33 -25.02 1.55
N HIS A 77 -1.51 -24.55 1.15
CA HIS A 77 -1.94 -23.23 1.60
C HIS A 77 -2.37 -23.35 3.06
N ALA A 78 -1.38 -23.59 3.93
CA ALA A 78 -1.48 -23.15 5.29
C ALA A 78 -1.50 -21.62 5.22
N HIS A 79 -2.68 -21.06 4.95
CA HIS A 79 -3.04 -19.74 5.39
C HIS A 79 -2.94 -19.81 6.92
N SER A 80 -1.72 -19.68 7.43
CA SER A 80 -1.53 -19.31 8.81
C SER A 80 -2.40 -18.09 8.98
N ASP A 81 -3.39 -18.16 9.87
CA ASP A 81 -4.26 -17.06 10.26
C ASP A 81 -3.37 -15.85 10.62
N HIS A 82 -2.95 -15.07 9.63
CA HIS A 82 -2.13 -13.89 9.83
C HIS A 82 -3.09 -12.72 10.05
N GLU A 83 -3.89 -12.85 11.11
CA GLU A 83 -4.75 -11.83 11.71
C GLU A 83 -3.90 -10.81 12.50
N GLU A 84 -2.77 -10.39 11.93
CA GLU A 84 -1.97 -9.28 12.43
C GLU A 84 -1.80 -8.31 11.25
N SER A 85 -2.90 -7.70 10.84
CA SER A 85 -2.85 -6.53 9.97
C SER A 85 -2.13 -5.41 10.72
N SER A 86 -1.25 -4.70 10.02
CA SER A 86 -0.54 -3.57 10.63
C SER A 86 -1.54 -2.51 11.13
N GLU A 87 -1.55 -2.23 12.43
CA GLU A 87 -2.53 -1.33 13.04
C GLU A 87 -2.31 0.16 12.67
N THR A 88 -1.06 0.50 12.32
CA THR A 88 -0.59 1.86 12.02
C THR A 88 0.23 1.91 10.74
N TYR A 89 0.31 3.10 10.12
CA TYR A 89 1.18 3.33 8.96
C TYR A 89 2.65 3.07 9.30
N ALA A 90 3.10 3.43 10.50
CA ALA A 90 4.48 3.24 10.93
C ALA A 90 4.84 1.74 11.03
N ASP A 91 3.92 0.91 11.50
CA ASP A 91 4.14 -0.53 11.64
C ASP A 91 4.12 -1.23 10.28
N ALA A 92 3.20 -0.85 9.39
CA ALA A 92 3.17 -1.35 8.01
C ALA A 92 4.49 -1.07 7.28
N VAL A 93 5.07 0.12 7.46
CA VAL A 93 6.37 0.46 6.84
C VAL A 93 7.52 -0.40 7.40
N LYS A 94 7.53 -0.69 8.72
CA LYS A 94 8.53 -1.60 9.30
C LYS A 94 8.35 -3.03 8.81
N GLU A 95 7.10 -3.47 8.66
CA GLU A 95 6.77 -4.80 8.16
C GLU A 95 7.22 -4.97 6.71
N ILE A 96 6.97 -3.98 5.84
CA ILE A 96 7.51 -3.96 4.47
C ILE A 96 9.04 -4.05 4.48
N GLU A 97 9.73 -3.29 5.34
CA GLU A 97 11.19 -3.35 5.46
C GLU A 97 11.68 -4.74 5.91
N ALA A 98 11.00 -5.36 6.86
CA ALA A 98 11.30 -6.71 7.34
C ALA A 98 11.09 -7.77 6.25
N LEU A 99 9.97 -7.71 5.53
CA LEU A 99 9.65 -8.62 4.43
C LEU A 99 10.61 -8.42 3.25
N GLN A 100 10.94 -7.18 2.90
CA GLN A 100 11.97 -6.87 1.90
C GLN A 100 13.30 -7.54 2.27
N LYS A 101 13.71 -7.47 3.54
CA LYS A 101 14.92 -8.12 4.02
C LYS A 101 14.81 -9.65 3.92
N SER A 102 13.68 -10.22 4.32
CA SER A 102 13.40 -11.66 4.19
C SER A 102 13.51 -12.14 2.75
N ILE A 103 12.87 -11.46 1.80
CA ILE A 103 12.93 -11.76 0.36
C ILE A 103 14.39 -11.75 -0.11
N LYS A 104 15.15 -10.71 0.22
CA LYS A 104 16.57 -10.61 -0.14
C LYS A 104 17.38 -11.79 0.39
N GLU A 105 17.25 -12.08 1.68
CA GLU A 105 18.01 -13.16 2.34
C GLU A 105 17.63 -14.53 1.78
N ASN A 106 16.36 -14.76 1.46
CA ASN A 106 15.88 -16.00 0.85
C ASN A 106 16.41 -16.18 -0.58
N PHE A 107 16.47 -15.11 -1.40
CA PHE A 107 17.14 -15.14 -2.70
C PHE A 107 18.64 -15.39 -2.58
N GLU A 108 19.33 -14.80 -1.59
CA GLU A 108 20.76 -15.03 -1.35
C GLU A 108 21.05 -16.46 -0.86
N ALA A 109 20.07 -17.11 -0.26
CA ALA A 109 20.15 -18.48 0.25
C ALA A 109 19.52 -19.55 -0.67
N ASP A 110 19.11 -19.20 -1.90
CA ASP A 110 18.39 -20.08 -2.84
C ASP A 110 17.11 -20.73 -2.26
N LYS A 111 16.44 -20.04 -1.34
CA LYS A 111 15.19 -20.46 -0.70
C LYS A 111 13.98 -19.84 -1.39
N LEU A 112 13.67 -20.31 -2.60
CA LEU A 112 12.68 -19.67 -3.45
C LEU A 112 11.23 -19.78 -2.93
N GLU A 113 10.87 -20.88 -2.27
CA GLU A 113 9.54 -21.03 -1.63
C GLU A 113 9.37 -20.06 -0.43
N ASP A 114 10.43 -19.89 0.37
CA ASP A 114 10.42 -18.91 1.47
C ASP A 114 10.36 -17.47 0.90
N ALA A 115 11.01 -17.21 -0.24
CA ALA A 115 10.93 -15.91 -0.93
C ALA A 115 9.52 -15.65 -1.49
N ASP A 116 8.89 -16.66 -2.07
CA ASP A 116 7.52 -16.61 -2.60
C ASP A 116 6.49 -16.26 -1.54
N THR A 117 6.57 -16.93 -0.39
CA THR A 117 5.73 -16.64 0.77
C THR A 117 5.88 -15.18 1.20
N ALA A 118 7.13 -14.70 1.34
CA ALA A 118 7.40 -13.32 1.74
C ALA A 118 6.95 -12.28 0.69
N VAL A 119 6.98 -12.62 -0.61
CA VAL A 119 6.47 -11.77 -1.70
C VAL A 119 4.94 -11.64 -1.62
N HIS A 120 4.23 -12.72 -1.35
CA HIS A 120 2.78 -12.67 -1.14
C HIS A 120 2.40 -11.85 0.11
N GLU A 121 3.12 -12.06 1.22
CA GLU A 121 2.91 -11.31 2.46
C GLU A 121 3.11 -9.81 2.27
N VAL A 122 4.19 -9.38 1.58
CA VAL A 122 4.41 -7.93 1.35
C VAL A 122 3.33 -7.34 0.44
N GLY A 123 2.78 -8.13 -0.49
CA GLY A 123 1.63 -7.75 -1.31
C GLY A 123 0.43 -7.36 -0.44
N HIS A 124 0.07 -8.18 0.55
CA HIS A 124 -1.02 -7.88 1.48
C HIS A 124 -0.78 -6.59 2.28
N VAL A 125 0.41 -6.39 2.82
CA VAL A 125 0.73 -5.17 3.56
C VAL A 125 0.60 -3.93 2.66
N LEU A 126 1.07 -4.00 1.41
CA LEU A 126 0.99 -2.90 0.44
C LEU A 126 -0.46 -2.50 0.09
N GLU A 127 -1.40 -3.44 0.10
CA GLU A 127 -2.84 -3.14 -0.11
C GLU A 127 -3.43 -2.28 1.01
N GLU A 128 -2.88 -2.36 2.22
CA GLU A 128 -3.37 -1.65 3.41
C GLU A 128 -2.65 -0.32 3.66
N VAL A 129 -1.38 -0.19 3.27
CA VAL A 129 -0.53 0.97 3.58
C VAL A 129 -1.16 2.31 3.21
N THR A 130 -1.84 2.38 2.06
CA THR A 130 -2.50 3.62 1.64
C THR A 130 -3.67 3.99 2.56
N LYS A 131 -4.46 3.01 3.01
CA LYS A 131 -5.56 3.23 3.95
C LYS A 131 -5.02 3.67 5.32
N LEU A 132 -3.92 3.06 5.76
CA LEU A 132 -3.25 3.41 7.00
C LEU A 132 -2.63 4.82 6.95
N ALA A 133 -2.09 5.22 5.81
CA ALA A 133 -1.59 6.58 5.57
C ALA A 133 -2.72 7.63 5.67
N GLU A 134 -3.90 7.32 5.12
CA GLU A 134 -5.10 8.16 5.23
C GLU A 134 -5.56 8.26 6.70
N LYS A 135 -5.59 7.13 7.43
CA LYS A 135 -5.90 7.09 8.88
C LYS A 135 -4.91 7.91 9.71
N ALA A 136 -3.63 7.88 9.37
CA ALA A 136 -2.56 8.69 10.00
C ALA A 136 -2.62 10.19 9.61
N SER A 137 -3.65 10.60 8.86
CA SER A 137 -3.90 11.99 8.46
C SER A 137 -2.70 12.63 7.79
N LEU A 138 -1.99 11.89 6.93
CA LEU A 138 -0.92 12.43 6.09
C LEU A 138 -1.45 13.57 5.22
N THR A 139 -0.57 14.49 4.84
CA THR A 139 -0.97 15.58 3.93
C THR A 139 -1.34 15.01 2.55
N PRO A 140 -2.16 15.71 1.74
CA PRO A 140 -2.47 15.24 0.39
C PRO A 140 -1.23 14.99 -0.47
N GLU A 141 -0.19 15.82 -0.33
CA GLU A 141 1.10 15.64 -1.01
C GLU A 141 1.82 14.36 -0.54
N ASP A 142 1.82 14.10 0.77
CA ASP A 142 2.42 12.88 1.30
C ASP A 142 1.63 11.63 0.90
N LEU A 143 0.29 11.71 0.86
CA LEU A 143 -0.57 10.60 0.40
C LEU A 143 -0.33 10.27 -1.07
N GLU A 144 -0.17 11.26 -1.94
CA GLU A 144 0.21 11.05 -3.34
C GLU A 144 1.58 10.38 -3.44
N ALA A 145 2.55 10.83 -2.64
CA ALA A 145 3.87 10.20 -2.58
C ALA A 145 3.79 8.74 -2.10
N VAL A 146 2.94 8.43 -1.10
CA VAL A 146 2.71 7.06 -0.63
C VAL A 146 2.12 6.21 -1.75
N LYS A 147 1.02 6.64 -2.39
CA LYS A 147 0.35 5.90 -3.47
C LYS A 147 1.32 5.55 -4.60
N LYS A 148 2.07 6.54 -5.07
CA LYS A 148 3.07 6.35 -6.13
C LYS A 148 4.16 5.34 -5.75
N ASN A 149 4.65 5.36 -4.51
CA ASN A 149 5.71 4.44 -4.09
C ASN A 149 5.17 3.04 -3.78
N VAL A 150 3.90 2.92 -3.36
CA VAL A 150 3.22 1.62 -3.27
C VAL A 150 3.08 0.98 -4.66
N GLU A 151 2.73 1.75 -5.70
CA GLU A 151 2.71 1.26 -7.09
C GLU A 151 4.09 0.78 -7.56
N VAL A 152 5.16 1.54 -7.26
CA VAL A 152 6.54 1.12 -7.56
C VAL A 152 6.89 -0.21 -6.86
N LEU A 153 6.45 -0.39 -5.62
CA LEU A 153 6.68 -1.62 -4.88
C LEU A 153 5.88 -2.80 -5.45
N PHE A 154 4.61 -2.61 -5.81
CA PHE A 154 3.82 -3.64 -6.51
C PHE A 154 4.47 -4.05 -7.83
N ASP A 155 4.92 -3.10 -8.65
CA ASP A 155 5.59 -3.40 -9.92
C ASP A 155 6.92 -4.14 -9.70
N ALA A 156 7.69 -3.78 -8.67
CA ALA A 156 8.97 -4.40 -8.38
C ALA A 156 8.81 -5.80 -7.80
N PHE A 157 7.96 -5.98 -6.79
CA PHE A 157 7.67 -7.29 -6.22
C PHE A 157 6.91 -8.19 -7.20
N GLY A 158 6.03 -7.65 -8.05
CA GLY A 158 5.38 -8.40 -9.13
C GLY A 158 6.37 -8.96 -10.14
N LYS A 159 7.50 -8.28 -10.42
CA LYS A 159 8.58 -8.85 -11.23
C LYS A 159 9.31 -10.00 -10.52
N ILE A 160 9.44 -9.92 -9.20
CA ILE A 160 10.02 -10.99 -8.39
C ILE A 160 9.09 -12.20 -8.38
N ASP A 161 7.80 -11.99 -8.15
CA ASP A 161 6.74 -12.98 -8.24
C ASP A 161 6.75 -13.70 -9.60
N ASP A 162 6.74 -12.93 -10.69
CA ASP A 162 6.83 -13.45 -12.06
C ASP A 162 8.06 -14.36 -12.25
N ARG A 163 9.19 -14.04 -11.60
CA ARG A 163 10.41 -14.84 -11.67
C ARG A 163 10.29 -16.13 -10.85
N LEU A 164 9.61 -16.10 -9.71
CA LEU A 164 9.42 -17.26 -8.84
C LEU A 164 8.45 -18.29 -9.45
N HIS A 165 7.42 -17.82 -10.15
CA HIS A 165 6.40 -18.68 -10.75
C HIS A 165 6.62 -19.03 -12.24
N SER A 166 7.59 -18.41 -12.91
CA SER A 166 7.89 -18.69 -14.31
C SER A 166 8.79 -19.91 -14.50
N LYS A 167 8.49 -20.71 -15.54
CA LYS A 167 9.39 -21.75 -16.07
C LYS A 167 10.50 -21.17 -16.96
N ASP A 168 10.35 -19.93 -17.39
CA ASP A 168 11.32 -19.17 -18.17
C ASP A 168 12.06 -18.17 -17.26
N ALA A 169 13.35 -18.40 -17.06
CA ALA A 169 14.20 -17.56 -16.24
C ALA A 169 14.41 -16.14 -16.80
N ALA A 170 14.01 -15.88 -18.06
CA ALA A 170 14.02 -14.55 -18.66
C ALA A 170 12.77 -13.71 -18.29
N LYS A 171 11.72 -14.32 -17.71
CA LYS A 171 10.55 -13.61 -17.20
C LYS A 171 10.80 -13.11 -15.77
N GLY A 172 10.33 -11.90 -15.48
CA GLY A 172 10.48 -11.28 -14.16
C GLY A 172 11.89 -10.78 -13.88
N SER A 173 12.23 -10.61 -12.61
CA SER A 173 13.55 -10.19 -12.13
C SER A 173 13.83 -10.84 -10.79
N ASP A 174 15.11 -11.14 -10.51
CA ASP A 174 15.48 -11.47 -9.14
C ASP A 174 15.52 -10.20 -8.27
N TYR A 175 15.68 -10.38 -6.96
CA TYR A 175 15.77 -9.25 -6.04
C TYR A 175 16.85 -8.23 -6.45
N LYS A 176 18.02 -8.68 -6.93
CA LYS A 176 19.12 -7.77 -7.33
C LYS A 176 18.74 -6.89 -8.52
N GLY A 177 17.92 -7.41 -9.42
CA GLY A 177 17.43 -6.68 -10.61
C GLY A 177 16.54 -5.49 -10.28
N VAL A 178 15.86 -5.49 -9.13
CA VAL A 178 14.89 -4.45 -8.73
C VAL A 178 15.19 -3.84 -7.35
N ALA A 179 16.31 -4.19 -6.73
CA ALA A 179 16.65 -3.78 -5.36
C ALA A 179 16.65 -2.26 -5.17
N LYS A 180 17.16 -1.50 -6.15
CA LYS A 180 17.27 -0.05 -6.05
C LYS A 180 15.90 0.62 -6.04
N GLU A 181 14.98 0.13 -6.87
CA GLU A 181 13.60 0.60 -6.93
C GLU A 181 12.88 0.34 -5.61
N ILE A 182 13.02 -0.88 -5.07
CA ILE A 182 12.42 -1.28 -3.78
C ILE A 182 12.98 -0.43 -2.64
N GLU A 183 14.31 -0.37 -2.49
CA GLU A 183 14.97 0.37 -1.42
C GLU A 183 14.60 1.87 -1.45
N ALA A 184 14.60 2.47 -2.64
CA ALA A 184 14.23 3.88 -2.79
C ALA A 184 12.75 4.14 -2.41
N ALA A 185 11.83 3.27 -2.83
CA ALA A 185 10.42 3.41 -2.51
C ALA A 185 10.16 3.23 -1.01
N ILE A 186 10.78 2.24 -0.37
CA ILE A 186 10.69 2.03 1.09
C ILE A 186 11.23 3.24 1.85
N GLU A 187 12.36 3.83 1.43
CA GLU A 187 12.90 5.03 2.06
C GLU A 187 11.96 6.24 1.94
N VAL A 188 11.22 6.37 0.83
CA VAL A 188 10.16 7.38 0.73
C VAL A 188 9.06 7.10 1.75
N LEU A 189 8.55 5.87 1.84
CA LEU A 189 7.52 5.52 2.82
C LEU A 189 7.97 5.80 4.25
N LYS A 190 9.20 5.42 4.61
CA LYS A 190 9.83 5.70 5.91
C LYS A 190 9.89 7.19 6.21
N SER A 191 10.19 8.03 5.22
CA SER A 191 10.22 9.49 5.39
C SER A 191 8.84 10.10 5.71
N LYS A 192 7.75 9.38 5.42
CA LYS A 192 6.37 9.83 5.68
C LYS A 192 5.82 9.34 7.01
N VAL A 193 6.55 8.48 7.72
CA VAL A 193 6.23 8.12 9.09
C VAL A 193 6.36 9.39 9.93
N LYS A 194 5.22 9.96 10.32
CA LYS A 194 5.22 11.04 11.30
C LYS A 194 5.78 10.46 12.59
N ALA A 195 6.66 11.23 13.25
CA ALA A 195 6.98 10.92 14.63
C ALA A 195 5.67 10.98 15.41
N GLU A 196 5.14 9.81 15.80
CA GLU A 196 3.97 9.68 16.63
C GLU A 196 4.19 10.60 17.84
N ALA A 197 3.42 11.69 17.92
CA ALA A 197 3.28 12.39 19.18
C ALA A 197 2.67 11.36 20.11
N SER A 198 3.45 10.92 21.09
CA SER A 198 2.98 10.17 22.25
C SER A 198 1.76 10.91 22.82
N GLU A 199 0.56 10.51 22.38
CA GLU A 199 -0.65 10.81 23.11
C GLU A 199 -0.59 9.91 24.34
N LYS A 200 -0.06 10.50 25.40
CA LYS A 200 -0.38 10.11 26.76
C LYS A 200 -1.89 9.91 26.87
N SER A 201 -2.31 8.66 26.99
CA SER A 201 -3.53 8.29 27.68
C SER A 201 -3.35 8.61 29.18
N ASP A 202 -3.34 9.88 29.53
CA ASP A 202 -3.53 10.38 30.90
C ASP A 202 -5.00 10.84 31.02
N ASP A 203 -5.96 9.92 30.99
CA ASP A 203 -7.27 10.11 31.66
C ASP A 203 -8.01 8.77 31.85
N HIS A 204 -7.56 8.00 32.84
CA HIS A 204 -8.51 7.23 33.66
C HIS A 204 -7.96 7.14 35.07
N ALA A 205 -8.15 8.24 35.81
CA ALA A 205 -8.06 8.23 37.25
C ALA A 205 -9.21 7.39 37.81
N ASP A 206 -8.82 6.28 38.44
CA ASP A 206 -9.24 5.90 39.78
C ASP A 206 -10.75 6.00 40.11
N GLU A 207 -11.45 4.86 40.06
CA GLU A 207 -12.45 4.59 41.10
C GLU A 207 -12.55 3.09 41.40
N ALA A 208 -11.59 2.59 42.19
CA ALA A 208 -11.80 1.40 42.99
C ALA A 208 -12.33 1.83 44.37
N LYS A 209 -13.65 1.83 44.55
CA LYS A 209 -14.24 1.84 45.89
C LYS A 209 -15.50 0.99 45.96
N SER A 210 -15.31 -0.23 46.46
CA SER A 210 -16.19 -1.03 47.32
C SER A 210 -17.71 -0.82 47.23
N GLU A 211 -18.41 -1.92 46.92
CA GLU A 211 -19.83 -2.16 47.25
C GLU A 211 -20.20 -1.72 48.69
N PRO A 212 -21.47 -1.36 48.97
CA PRO A 212 -22.45 -2.39 49.32
C PRO A 212 -23.91 -2.17 48.84
N ALA A 213 -24.54 -3.30 48.51
CA ALA A 213 -25.90 -3.75 48.85
C ALA A 213 -27.06 -2.76 49.15
N GLU A 214 -28.14 -2.99 48.38
CA GLU A 214 -29.57 -3.03 48.73
C GLU A 214 -30.38 -1.74 49.03
N THR A 215 -31.60 -1.74 48.49
CA THR A 215 -32.63 -0.68 48.44
C THR A 215 -33.67 -0.83 49.59
N PRO A 216 -34.84 -0.15 49.59
CA PRO A 216 -35.11 1.24 49.99
C PRO A 216 -36.22 1.35 51.08
N LYS A 217 -36.39 2.51 51.73
CA LYS A 217 -37.69 3.07 52.21
C LYS A 217 -37.49 4.28 53.13
N GLY A 218 -38.37 5.27 53.01
CA GLY A 218 -38.61 6.25 54.07
C GLY A 218 -39.07 7.61 53.57
N ASP A 219 -40.37 7.74 53.34
CA ASP A 219 -41.12 8.99 53.31
C ASP A 219 -40.84 9.90 54.53
N ASP A 220 -40.80 11.22 54.32
CA ASP A 220 -41.71 12.20 54.95
C ASP A 220 -41.11 13.62 55.01
N LYS A 221 -41.95 14.60 54.59
CA LYS A 221 -42.08 15.98 55.09
C LYS A 221 -40.89 16.96 55.00
N GLU A 222 -41.02 18.28 54.90
CA GLU A 222 -42.09 19.27 54.72
C GLU A 222 -41.38 20.65 54.75
N ALA A 223 -42.02 21.67 54.17
CA ALA A 223 -41.76 23.13 54.31
C ALA A 223 -40.53 23.71 53.56
N ALA A 224 -40.73 24.44 52.45
CA ALA A 224 -41.26 25.80 52.31
C ALA A 224 -40.26 26.92 52.64
N LYS A 225 -39.84 27.70 51.62
CA LYS A 225 -40.20 29.12 51.44
C LYS A 225 -39.44 29.80 50.31
N ASP A 226 -40.25 30.39 49.42
CA ASP A 226 -40.16 31.64 48.66
C ASP A 226 -38.96 32.58 48.85
N GLN A 227 -38.45 33.10 47.72
CA GLN A 227 -38.44 34.53 47.30
C GLN A 227 -37.49 34.64 46.08
N GLU A 228 -37.97 34.86 44.85
CA GLU A 228 -38.50 36.10 44.22
C GLU A 228 -37.44 37.20 43.96
N ALA A 229 -37.33 37.55 42.66
CA ALA A 229 -36.92 38.83 42.05
C ALA A 229 -35.45 39.28 42.21
N ALA A 230 -34.83 40.04 41.30
CA ALA A 230 -35.08 40.56 39.95
C ALA A 230 -33.73 41.22 39.56
N GLU A 231 -33.24 41.02 38.34
CA GLU A 231 -33.26 41.98 37.21
C GLU A 231 -32.25 43.15 37.27
N LYS A 232 -31.69 43.40 36.06
CA LYS A 232 -30.97 44.58 35.52
C LYS A 232 -29.45 44.63 35.73
N ALA A 233 -28.63 44.59 34.67
CA ALA A 233 -28.52 45.41 33.45
C ALA A 233 -27.80 46.76 33.66
N GLY A 234 -26.83 47.02 32.77
CA GLY A 234 -26.08 48.28 32.62
C GLY A 234 -24.57 48.00 32.59
N ALA A 235 -23.86 47.98 31.45
CA ALA A 235 -23.58 49.04 30.47
C ALA A 235 -22.55 50.08 30.94
N GLU A 236 -21.76 50.56 29.96
CA GLU A 236 -20.57 51.44 30.00
C GLU A 236 -19.26 50.74 30.36
N LYS A 237 -18.16 50.87 29.58
CA LYS A 237 -17.81 51.88 28.57
C LYS A 237 -16.71 51.35 27.66
#